data_AF-I2GNJ1-F1
#
_entry.id   AF-I2GNJ1-F1
#
_cell.length_a   1.000
_cell.length_b   1.000
_cell.length_c   1.000
_cell.angle_alpha   90.00
_cell.angle_beta   90.00
_cell.angle_gamma   90.00
#
_symmetry.space_group_name_H-M   'P 1'
#
loop_
_entity.id
_entity.type
_entity.pdbx_description
1 polymer ?
#
loop_
_entity_poly.entity_id
_entity_poly.type
_entity_poly.pdbx_seq_one_letter_code
_entity_poly.pdbx_strand_id
1 'polypeptide(L)'
;MRCPFFIGWITVALLFGLTRPALGQTTAVLTGYVTDATSGKPMPFAHVYVNGSTRGAITDEKGFYTLAGVPLGTVEIAASFVGYQPATQKIRFNNTSPQKANFGLKVNEQTLNAVTVRGNIKQWERHLRQFKKQLFGEPFGGQCLRLMLFSYSMRNRQPTRIYTK
;
A
#
# COMPACT_ATOMS: atom_id res chain seq x y z
N MET A 1 -20.77 -75.58 12.92
CA MET A 1 -20.01 -75.30 11.67
C MET A 1 -19.67 -73.82 11.66
N ARG A 2 -18.47 -73.44 12.10
CA ARG A 2 -17.98 -72.05 12.07
C ARG A 2 -17.31 -71.88 10.72
N CYS A 3 -17.85 -71.06 9.82
CA CYS A 3 -17.32 -70.85 8.47
C CYS A 3 -16.10 -69.90 8.52
N PRO A 4 -14.86 -70.41 8.46
CA PRO A 4 -13.66 -69.57 8.60
C PRO A 4 -13.42 -68.71 7.35
N PHE A 5 -14.03 -69.08 6.22
CA PHE A 5 -13.91 -68.39 4.93
C PHE A 5 -14.48 -66.96 4.96
N PHE A 6 -15.55 -66.72 5.71
CA PHE A 6 -16.23 -65.42 5.70
C PHE A 6 -15.47 -64.36 6.51
N ILE A 7 -14.82 -64.77 7.61
CA ILE A 7 -14.00 -63.89 8.45
C ILE A 7 -12.73 -63.47 7.69
N GLY A 8 -12.13 -64.38 6.91
CA GLY A 8 -10.96 -64.07 6.08
C GLY A 8 -11.24 -62.98 5.03
N TRP A 9 -12.41 -63.03 4.39
CA TRP A 9 -12.82 -62.01 3.42
C TRP A 9 -13.04 -60.63 4.04
N ILE A 10 -13.62 -60.57 5.24
CA ILE A 10 -13.82 -59.31 5.97
C ILE A 10 -12.46 -58.70 6.36
N THR A 11 -11.51 -59.52 6.81
CA THR A 11 -10.17 -59.03 7.15
C THR A 11 -9.39 -58.53 5.94
N VAL A 12 -9.53 -59.17 4.77
CA VAL A 12 -8.89 -58.73 3.51
C VAL A 12 -9.51 -57.43 3.00
N ALA A 13 -10.83 -57.29 3.07
CA ALA A 13 -11.53 -56.06 2.69
C ALA A 13 -11.17 -54.87 3.61
N LEU A 14 -11.02 -55.12 4.92
CA LEU A 14 -10.60 -54.11 5.89
C LEU A 14 -9.16 -53.62 5.65
N LEU A 15 -8.26 -54.54 5.26
CA LEU A 15 -6.87 -54.21 4.92
C LEU A 15 -6.76 -53.42 3.60
N PHE A 16 -7.63 -53.71 2.62
CA PHE A 16 -7.62 -53.02 1.33
C PHE A 16 -8.21 -51.61 1.40
N GLY A 17 -9.09 -51.32 2.36
CA GLY A 17 -9.67 -49.98 2.58
C GLY A 17 -8.74 -48.97 3.25
N LEU A 18 -7.60 -49.42 3.81
CA LEU A 18 -6.62 -48.55 4.49
C LEU A 18 -5.57 -47.95 3.53
N THR A 19 -5.56 -48.35 2.26
CA THR A 19 -4.64 -47.78 1.27
C THR A 19 -5.13 -46.40 0.83
N ARG A 20 -4.67 -45.36 1.52
CA ARG A 20 -4.87 -43.98 1.06
C ARG A 20 -4.05 -43.78 -0.22
N PRO A 21 -4.66 -43.39 -1.36
CA PRO A 21 -3.88 -42.98 -2.52
C PRO A 21 -3.07 -41.74 -2.13
N ALA A 22 -1.74 -41.86 -2.17
CA ALA A 22 -0.85 -40.73 -1.99
C ALA A 22 -0.94 -39.83 -3.23
N LEU A 23 -1.71 -38.74 -3.14
CA LEU A 23 -1.66 -37.67 -4.13
C LEU A 23 -0.25 -37.07 -4.08
N GLY A 24 0.56 -37.32 -5.11
CA GLY A 24 1.88 -36.72 -5.23
C GLY A 24 1.78 -35.20 -5.18
N GLN A 25 2.54 -34.57 -4.28
CA GLN A 25 2.60 -33.11 -4.16
C GLN A 25 3.15 -32.51 -5.46
N THR A 26 2.27 -31.87 -6.25
CA THR A 26 2.61 -31.08 -7.44
C THR A 26 3.14 -29.69 -7.07
N THR A 27 4.02 -29.64 -6.07
CA THR A 27 4.57 -28.40 -5.54
C THR A 27 6.07 -28.48 -5.42
N ALA A 28 6.75 -27.39 -5.73
CA ALA A 28 8.18 -27.23 -5.60
C ALA A 28 8.57 -26.65 -4.23
N VAL A 29 9.86 -26.76 -3.91
CA VAL A 29 10.49 -26.14 -2.74
C VAL A 29 11.48 -25.10 -3.23
N LEU A 30 11.44 -23.91 -2.63
CA LEU A 30 12.42 -22.86 -2.85
C LEU A 30 13.24 -22.67 -1.58
N THR A 31 14.55 -22.64 -1.74
CA THR A 31 15.51 -22.40 -0.65
C THR A 31 16.42 -21.24 -1.00
N GLY A 32 17.02 -20.61 -0.01
CA GLY A 32 18.04 -19.60 -0.26
C GLY A 32 18.28 -18.71 0.93
N TYR A 33 18.92 -17.58 0.67
CA TYR A 33 19.28 -16.61 1.70
C TYR A 33 18.70 -15.24 1.39
N VAL A 34 18.26 -14.55 2.43
CA VAL A 34 17.90 -13.13 2.39
C VAL A 34 19.01 -12.34 3.07
N THR A 35 19.56 -11.37 2.35
CA THR A 35 20.61 -10.49 2.85
C THR A 35 20.24 -9.03 2.63
N ASP A 36 20.82 -8.16 3.43
CA ASP A 36 20.83 -6.73 3.16
C ASP A 36 21.72 -6.47 1.93
N ALA A 37 21.17 -5.82 0.90
CA ALA A 37 21.87 -5.54 -0.35
C ALA A 37 23.01 -4.51 -0.19
N THR A 38 22.94 -3.65 0.84
CA THR A 38 23.92 -2.60 1.11
C THR A 38 25.03 -3.12 2.02
N SER A 39 24.67 -3.82 3.10
CA SER A 39 25.65 -4.29 4.09
C SER A 39 26.13 -5.73 3.88
N GLY A 40 25.44 -6.51 3.04
CA GLY A 40 25.73 -7.94 2.82
C GLY A 40 25.41 -8.83 4.01
N LYS A 41 24.83 -8.29 5.10
CA LYS A 41 24.53 -9.03 6.31
C LYS A 41 23.30 -9.94 6.10
N PRO A 42 23.29 -11.15 6.69
CA PRO A 42 22.10 -11.99 6.68
C PRO A 42 20.95 -11.29 7.40
N MET A 43 19.74 -11.44 6.87
CA MET A 43 18.55 -10.82 7.42
C MET A 43 17.64 -11.87 8.07
N PRO A 44 17.65 -11.98 9.41
CA PRO A 44 16.78 -12.90 10.11
C PRO A 44 15.36 -12.34 10.18
N PHE A 45 14.38 -13.24 10.30
CA PHE A 45 12.96 -12.90 10.43
C PHE A 45 12.37 -12.11 9.25
N ALA A 46 12.97 -12.19 8.06
CA ALA A 46 12.40 -11.68 6.82
C ALA A 46 11.30 -12.62 6.31
N HIS A 47 10.25 -12.02 5.77
CA HIS A 47 9.13 -12.75 5.19
C HIS A 47 9.41 -13.00 3.71
N VAL A 48 9.36 -14.26 3.30
CA VAL A 48 9.45 -14.67 1.88
C VAL A 48 8.15 -15.35 1.51
N TYR A 49 7.43 -14.82 0.53
CA TYR A 49 6.09 -15.30 0.17
C TYR A 49 5.87 -15.30 -1.34
N VAL A 50 4.93 -16.14 -1.78
CA VAL A 50 4.49 -16.16 -3.18
C VAL A 50 3.43 -15.07 -3.37
N ASN A 51 3.65 -14.17 -4.33
CA ASN A 51 2.69 -13.12 -4.64
C ASN A 51 1.37 -13.73 -5.13
N GLY A 52 0.25 -13.29 -4.56
CA GLY A 52 -1.08 -13.85 -4.86
C GLY A 52 -1.39 -15.19 -4.19
N SER A 53 -0.56 -15.67 -3.26
CA SER A 53 -0.82 -16.88 -2.46
C SER A 53 -0.71 -16.60 -0.96
N THR A 54 -1.27 -17.48 -0.14
CA THR A 54 -1.10 -17.48 1.33
C THR A 54 0.17 -18.22 1.78
N ARG A 55 0.96 -18.72 0.82
CA ARG A 55 2.19 -19.48 1.12
C ARG A 55 3.35 -18.53 1.35
N GLY A 56 3.96 -18.64 2.52
CA GLY A 56 5.16 -17.93 2.89
C GLY A 56 6.01 -18.72 3.88
N ALA A 57 7.23 -18.24 4.06
CA ALA A 57 8.21 -18.73 5.00
C ALA A 57 8.92 -17.53 5.66
N ILE A 58 9.49 -17.77 6.83
CA ILE A 58 10.28 -16.77 7.57
C ILE A 58 11.74 -17.23 7.53
N THR A 59 12.67 -16.28 7.40
CA THR A 59 14.11 -16.59 7.46
C THR A 59 14.56 -16.87 8.90
N ASP A 60 15.50 -17.80 9.03
CA ASP A 60 16.18 -18.14 10.28
C ASP A 60 17.24 -17.09 10.67
N GLU A 61 17.89 -17.24 11.83
CA GLU A 61 18.94 -16.34 12.35
C GLU A 61 20.08 -16.06 11.36
N LYS A 62 20.38 -17.04 10.49
CA LYS A 62 21.40 -16.94 9.44
C LYS A 62 20.87 -16.35 8.12
N GLY A 63 19.63 -15.87 8.09
CA GLY A 63 18.96 -15.37 6.89
C GLY A 63 18.54 -16.46 5.89
N PHE A 64 18.63 -17.73 6.27
CA PHE A 64 18.23 -18.86 5.42
C PHE A 64 16.71 -19.05 5.46
N TYR A 65 16.08 -19.34 4.32
CA TYR A 65 14.66 -19.68 4.26
C TYR A 65 14.42 -20.97 3.46
N THR A 66 13.32 -21.64 3.80
CA THR A 66 12.79 -22.77 3.04
C THR A 66 11.29 -22.56 2.83
N LEU A 67 10.93 -22.23 1.59
CA LEU A 67 9.54 -22.04 1.16
C LEU A 67 9.07 -23.31 0.44
N ALA A 68 8.31 -24.14 1.16
CA ALA A 68 7.74 -25.35 0.60
C ALA A 68 6.35 -25.08 -0.02
N GLY A 69 6.02 -25.85 -1.05
CA GLY A 69 4.66 -25.87 -1.57
C GLY A 69 4.37 -24.85 -2.67
N VAL A 70 5.41 -24.35 -3.33
CA VAL A 70 5.25 -23.39 -4.42
C VAL A 70 4.60 -24.12 -5.62
N PRO A 71 3.51 -23.59 -6.21
CA PRO A 71 2.90 -24.22 -7.38
C PRO A 71 3.87 -24.22 -8.57
N LEU A 72 3.80 -25.26 -9.40
CA LEU A 72 4.59 -25.36 -10.62
C LEU A 72 4.17 -24.27 -11.63
N GLY A 73 5.12 -23.81 -12.44
CA GLY A 73 4.93 -22.71 -13.39
C GLY A 73 5.70 -21.45 -13.01
N THR A 74 5.37 -20.35 -13.66
CA THR A 74 5.99 -19.04 -13.39
C THR A 74 5.24 -18.35 -12.27
N VAL A 75 5.92 -18.16 -11.14
CA VAL A 75 5.38 -17.46 -9.98
C VAL A 75 6.29 -16.30 -9.61
N GLU A 76 5.71 -15.29 -8.98
CA GLU A 76 6.47 -14.18 -8.43
C GLU A 76 6.65 -14.39 -6.93
N ILE A 77 7.91 -14.36 -6.49
CA ILE A 77 8.28 -14.49 -5.09
C ILE A 77 8.72 -13.13 -4.59
N ALA A 78 8.19 -12.73 -3.45
CA ALA A 78 8.51 -11.47 -2.80
C ALA A 78 9.18 -11.74 -1.46
N ALA A 79 10.25 -11.00 -1.17
CA ALA A 79 10.85 -10.93 0.15
C ALA A 79 10.58 -9.54 0.73
N SER A 80 10.11 -9.48 1.99
CA SER A 80 9.85 -8.23 2.69
C SER A 80 10.38 -8.27 4.12
N PHE A 81 10.84 -7.11 4.58
CA PHE A 81 11.28 -6.91 5.96
C PHE A 81 10.97 -5.47 6.38
N VAL A 82 10.72 -5.27 7.67
CA VAL A 82 10.34 -3.95 8.20
C VAL A 82 11.49 -2.96 8.00
N GLY A 83 11.18 -1.80 7.42
CA GLY A 83 12.19 -0.77 7.12
C GLY A 83 12.96 -0.98 5.81
N TYR A 84 12.64 -2.01 5.03
CA TYR A 84 13.28 -2.31 3.75
C TYR A 84 12.26 -2.29 2.61
N GLN A 85 12.74 -2.04 1.40
CA GLN A 85 11.93 -2.17 0.18
C GLN A 85 11.76 -3.65 -0.17
N PRO A 86 10.53 -4.10 -0.44
CA PRO A 86 10.29 -5.49 -0.82
C PRO A 86 10.96 -5.80 -2.16
N ALA A 87 11.70 -6.91 -2.22
CA ALA A 87 12.32 -7.39 -3.44
C ALA A 87 11.45 -8.49 -4.06
N THR A 88 11.08 -8.33 -5.34
CA THR A 88 10.25 -9.27 -6.08
C THR A 88 11.03 -9.91 -7.21
N GLN A 89 10.93 -11.23 -7.37
CA GLN A 89 11.57 -11.97 -8.46
C GLN A 89 10.61 -13.01 -9.06
N LYS A 90 10.54 -13.03 -10.39
CA LYS A 90 9.79 -14.06 -11.12
C LYS A 90 10.66 -15.30 -11.30
N ILE A 91 10.16 -16.44 -10.86
CA ILE A 91 10.87 -17.72 -10.88
C ILE A 91 9.96 -18.76 -11.52
N ARG A 92 10.52 -19.53 -12.46
CA ARG A 92 9.82 -20.62 -13.12
C ARG A 92 10.21 -21.96 -12.50
N PHE A 93 9.23 -22.66 -11.95
CA PHE A 93 9.38 -24.01 -11.41
C PHE A 93 8.91 -25.03 -12.44
N ASN A 94 9.85 -25.76 -13.05
CA ASN A 94 9.55 -26.78 -14.07
C ASN A 94 9.27 -28.17 -13.47
N ASN A 95 9.77 -28.43 -12.27
CA ASN A 95 9.65 -29.71 -11.59
C ASN A 95 9.51 -29.49 -10.06
N THR A 96 9.33 -30.58 -9.32
CA THR A 96 9.25 -30.58 -7.86
C THR A 96 10.61 -30.48 -7.17
N SER A 97 11.71 -30.31 -7.93
CA SER A 97 13.05 -30.27 -7.35
C SER A 97 13.28 -28.97 -6.56
N PRO A 98 14.05 -29.01 -5.46
CA PRO A 98 14.38 -27.81 -4.70
C PRO A 98 15.19 -26.85 -5.56
N GLN A 99 14.72 -25.62 -5.71
CA GLN A 99 15.46 -24.56 -6.40
C GLN A 99 16.05 -23.58 -5.40
N LYS A 100 17.20 -22.98 -5.75
CA LYS A 100 17.86 -21.95 -4.95
C LYS A 100 17.62 -20.56 -5.53
N ALA A 101 17.24 -19.60 -4.70
CA ALA A 101 17.11 -18.19 -5.06
C ALA A 101 17.47 -17.30 -3.86
N ASN A 102 18.31 -16.29 -4.08
CA ASN A 102 18.71 -15.37 -3.02
C ASN A 102 18.06 -14.01 -3.24
N PHE A 103 17.74 -13.32 -2.16
CA PHE A 103 17.10 -12.00 -2.19
C PHE A 103 17.97 -10.98 -1.45
N GLY A 104 18.26 -9.87 -2.12
CA GLY A 104 18.92 -8.71 -1.52
C GLY A 104 17.91 -7.60 -1.26
N LEU A 105 17.65 -7.27 0.00
CA LEU A 105 16.73 -6.18 0.37
C LEU A 105 17.49 -4.85 0.50
N LYS A 106 16.92 -3.78 -0.06
CA LYS A 106 17.46 -2.42 0.06
C LYS A 106 16.73 -1.67 1.17
N VAL A 107 17.44 -0.86 1.94
CA VAL A 107 16.84 -0.02 2.99
C VAL A 107 15.82 0.93 2.37
N ASN A 108 14.66 1.08 3.01
CA ASN A 108 13.62 1.98 2.54
C ASN A 108 13.92 3.41 3.00
N GLU A 109 14.79 4.10 2.27
CA GLU A 109 15.01 5.54 2.43
C GLU A 109 13.84 6.30 1.80
N GLN A 110 12.69 6.30 2.48
CA GLN A 110 11.61 7.22 2.12
C GLN A 110 12.06 8.64 2.48
N THR A 111 12.70 9.30 1.53
CA THR A 111 12.75 10.76 1.52
C THR A 111 11.32 11.25 1.34
N LEU A 112 10.64 11.52 2.46
CA LEU A 112 9.35 12.19 2.46
C LEU A 112 9.54 13.52 1.73
N ASN A 113 9.02 13.63 0.51
CA ASN A 113 8.90 14.91 -0.15
C ASN A 113 7.99 15.77 0.73
N ALA A 114 8.56 16.74 1.42
CA ALA A 114 7.79 17.73 2.16
C ALA A 114 6.83 18.39 1.18
N VAL A 115 5.55 18.06 1.28
CA VAL A 115 4.48 18.73 0.55
C VAL A 115 4.45 20.15 1.10
N THR A 116 5.23 21.03 0.47
CA THR A 116 5.17 22.45 0.74
C THR A 116 3.87 22.95 0.14
N VAL A 117 2.82 23.00 0.96
CA VAL A 117 1.58 23.69 0.61
C VAL A 117 1.93 25.18 0.51
N ARG A 118 2.41 25.62 -0.65
CA ARG A 118 2.49 27.04 -0.99
C ARG A 118 1.06 27.53 -1.17
N GLY A 119 0.52 28.15 -0.13
CA GLY A 119 -0.77 28.84 -0.20
C GLY A 119 -0.74 29.88 -1.31
N ASN A 120 -1.51 29.68 -2.38
CA ASN A 120 -1.74 30.70 -3.39
C ASN A 120 -2.79 31.69 -2.85
N ILE A 121 -2.30 32.81 -2.30
CA ILE A 121 -3.08 33.80 -1.54
C ILE A 121 -4.32 34.30 -2.33
N LYS A 122 -4.27 34.34 -3.68
CA LYS A 122 -5.38 34.84 -4.52
C LYS A 122 -6.59 33.91 -4.64
N GLN A 123 -6.46 32.63 -4.32
CA GLN A 123 -7.56 31.66 -4.44
C GLN A 123 -8.37 31.55 -3.13
N TRP A 124 -7.70 31.75 -2.00
CA TRP A 124 -8.30 31.75 -0.66
C TRP A 124 -9.35 32.85 -0.48
N GLU A 125 -9.09 34.06 -0.99
CA GLU A 125 -10.04 35.17 -0.92
C GLU A 125 -11.38 34.89 -1.63
N ARG A 126 -11.35 34.13 -2.73
CA ARG A 126 -12.57 33.81 -3.50
C ARG A 126 -13.48 32.85 -2.73
N HIS A 127 -12.89 31.84 -2.09
CA HIS A 127 -13.65 30.89 -1.27
C HIS A 127 -14.17 31.53 0.03
N LEU A 128 -13.40 32.41 0.67
CA LEU A 128 -13.86 33.13 1.86
C LEU A 128 -15.03 34.08 1.57
N ARG A 129 -15.06 34.75 0.42
CA ARG A 129 -16.19 35.62 0.04
C ARG A 129 -17.49 34.84 -0.14
N GLN A 130 -17.42 33.68 -0.81
CA GLN A 130 -18.58 32.79 -0.99
C GLN A 130 -19.05 32.22 0.35
N PHE A 131 -18.11 31.75 1.17
CA PHE A 131 -18.41 31.23 2.50
C PHE A 131 -19.07 32.29 3.39
N LYS A 132 -18.52 33.52 3.45
CA LYS A 132 -19.06 34.62 4.25
C LYS A 132 -20.48 35.00 3.79
N LYS A 133 -20.75 35.00 2.48
CA LYS A 133 -22.08 35.26 1.91
C LYS A 133 -23.10 34.19 2.28
N GLN A 134 -22.71 32.91 2.32
CA GLN A 134 -23.61 31.82 2.71
C GLN A 134 -23.88 31.80 4.21
N LEU A 135 -22.87 32.11 5.04
CA LEU A 135 -23.01 32.06 6.50
C LEU A 135 -23.68 33.28 7.11
N PHE A 136 -23.40 34.47 6.58
CA PHE A 136 -23.92 35.73 7.14
C PHE A 136 -24.95 36.42 6.24
N GLY A 137 -25.23 35.86 5.05
CA GLY A 137 -26.05 36.52 4.05
C GLY A 137 -25.34 37.71 3.40
N GLU A 138 -25.98 38.31 2.39
CA GLU A 138 -25.63 39.67 1.95
C GLU A 138 -26.15 40.67 2.99
N PRO A 139 -25.45 41.78 3.27
CA PRO A 139 -26.02 42.83 4.09
C PRO A 139 -27.31 43.32 3.41
N PHE A 140 -28.46 43.15 4.07
CA PHE A 140 -29.77 43.64 3.64
C PHE A 140 -29.88 45.19 3.62
N GLY A 141 -28.79 45.91 3.32
CA GLY A 141 -28.66 47.36 3.41
C GLY A 141 -28.14 48.03 2.14
N GLY A 142 -28.21 47.36 0.98
CA GLY A 142 -27.84 47.91 -0.32
C GLY A 142 -28.85 48.89 -0.93
N GLN A 143 -29.50 49.74 -0.12
CA GLN A 143 -30.45 50.75 -0.58
C GLN A 143 -30.73 51.85 0.46
N CYS A 144 -29.70 52.44 1.07
CA CYS A 144 -29.88 53.72 1.76
C CYS A 144 -28.58 54.53 1.86
N LEU A 145 -28.06 55.03 0.74
CA LEU A 145 -27.12 56.16 0.74
C LEU A 145 -27.17 56.96 -0.58
N ARG A 146 -28.38 57.30 -1.05
CA ARG A 146 -28.57 58.20 -2.21
C ARG A 146 -29.44 59.43 -1.88
N LEU A 147 -29.45 59.86 -0.62
CA LEU A 147 -30.10 61.12 -0.22
C LEU A 147 -29.20 62.10 0.56
N MET A 148 -27.94 61.75 0.86
CA MET A 148 -26.99 62.68 1.50
C MET A 148 -26.02 63.38 0.54
N LEU A 149 -26.20 63.29 -0.77
CA LEU A 149 -25.39 64.05 -1.74
C LEU A 149 -26.14 65.24 -2.37
N PHE A 150 -27.44 65.41 -2.13
CA PHE A 150 -28.17 66.60 -2.58
C PHE A 150 -28.03 67.81 -1.65
N SER A 151 -27.59 67.63 -0.40
CA SER A 151 -27.32 68.76 0.52
C SER A 151 -25.92 69.37 0.34
N TYR A 152 -24.96 68.62 -0.21
CA TYR A 152 -23.58 69.13 -0.42
C TYR A 152 -23.45 70.04 -1.66
N SER A 153 -24.51 70.14 -2.48
CA SER A 153 -24.56 70.97 -3.70
C SER A 153 -24.77 72.48 -3.44
N MET A 154 -24.66 72.96 -2.20
CA MET A 154 -24.86 74.37 -1.82
C MET A 154 -23.77 74.93 -0.91
N ARG A 155 -22.52 74.41 -0.95
CA ARG A 155 -21.44 74.97 -0.11
C ARG A 155 -20.15 75.38 -0.83
N ASN A 156 -19.82 74.84 -2.00
CA ASN A 156 -18.54 75.19 -2.67
C ASN A 156 -18.70 75.78 -4.08
N ARG A 157 -19.62 76.75 -4.23
CA ARG A 157 -19.56 77.76 -5.29
C ARG A 157 -19.40 79.15 -4.68
N GLN A 158 -18.17 79.55 -4.42
CA GLN A 158 -17.75 80.95 -4.51
C GLN A 158 -16.48 80.99 -5.37
N PRO A 159 -16.47 81.77 -6.45
CA PRO A 159 -15.36 81.84 -7.40
C PRO A 159 -14.36 82.94 -7.02
N THR A 160 -13.19 82.91 -7.63
CA THR A 160 -12.25 84.06 -7.82
C THR A 160 -11.60 84.60 -6.53
N ARG A 161 -10.44 85.24 -6.47
CA ARG A 161 -9.40 85.73 -7.40
C ARG A 161 -8.26 86.26 -6.49
N ILE A 162 -7.04 86.33 -7.03
CA ILE A 162 -6.07 87.43 -6.87
C ILE A 162 -5.17 87.49 -5.59
N TYR A 163 -3.87 87.26 -5.87
CA TYR A 163 -2.65 88.03 -5.53
C TYR A 163 -2.27 88.42 -4.08
N THR A 164 -1.02 88.03 -3.77
CA THR A 164 0.11 88.76 -3.13
C THR A 164 -0.17 89.80 -2.04
N LYS A 165 0.60 89.71 -0.95
CA LYS A 165 1.84 90.49 -0.77
C LYS A 165 2.75 89.82 0.26
#